data_AF-A0A7J4AAR7-F1
#
_entry.id   AF-A0A7J4AAR7-F1
#
_cell.length_a   1.000
_cell.length_b   1.000
_cell.length_c   1.000
_cell.angle_alpha   90.00
_cell.angle_beta   90.00
_cell.angle_gamma   90.00
#
_symmetry.space_group_name_H-M   'P 1'
#
loop_
_entity.id
_entity.type
_entity.pdbx_description
1 polymer ?
#
loop_
_entity_poly.entity_id
_entity_poly.type
_entity_poly.pdbx_seq_one_letter_code
_entity_poly.pdbx_strand_id
1 'polypeptide(L)'
;PICLLKIDVQGNEVKVFKGITESLKNIAYIVFEYCPIAIIKRSKENPFLIFELLSNNSFDLYLINDGRLRKLDINDFGKLTSKLLINKDFVNILAIKRNAQF
;
A
#
# COMPACT_ATOMS: atom_id res chain seq x y z
N PRO A 1 13.77 10.55 -11.66
CA PRO A 1 13.18 10.33 -10.33
C PRO A 1 11.67 10.64 -10.34
N ILE A 2 10.83 9.70 -9.92
CA ILE A 2 9.40 9.96 -9.71
C ILE A 2 9.24 10.37 -8.25
N CYS A 3 8.88 11.62 -8.00
CA CYS A 3 8.64 12.06 -6.63
C CYS A 3 7.45 11.30 -6.04
N LEU A 4 6.29 11.32 -6.71
CA LEU A 4 5.06 10.72 -6.22
C LEU A 4 4.38 9.88 -7.31
N LEU A 5 3.96 8.67 -6.96
CA LEU A 5 3.10 7.82 -7.77
C LEU A 5 1.75 7.64 -7.06
N LYS A 6 0.65 8.03 -7.71
CA LYS A 6 -0.71 7.65 -7.27
C LYS A 6 -1.11 6.35 -7.97
N ILE A 7 -1.61 5.37 -7.22
CA ILE A 7 -2.15 4.11 -7.75
C ILE A 7 -3.61 3.99 -7.34
N ASP A 8 -4.48 3.82 -8.34
CA ASP A 8 -5.92 3.68 -8.18
C ASP A 8 -6.41 2.68 -9.22
N VAL A 9 -6.30 1.40 -8.87
CA VAL A 9 -6.48 0.27 -9.81
C VAL A 9 -7.54 -0.72 -9.32
N GLN A 10 -8.34 -0.26 -8.34
CA GLN A 10 -9.50 -0.93 -7.78
C GLN A 10 -9.30 -2.44 -7.59
N GLY A 11 -8.38 -2.84 -6.71
CA GLY A 11 -8.17 -4.26 -6.36
C GLY A 11 -7.10 -4.98 -7.19
N ASN A 12 -6.36 -4.28 -8.06
CA ASN A 12 -5.21 -4.87 -8.77
C ASN A 12 -3.85 -4.45 -8.17
N GLU A 13 -3.85 -3.84 -6.98
CA GLU A 13 -2.67 -3.21 -6.39
C GLU A 13 -1.53 -4.23 -6.24
N VAL A 14 -1.80 -5.45 -5.77
CA VAL A 14 -0.79 -6.51 -5.63
C VAL A 14 -0.12 -6.83 -6.98
N LYS A 15 -0.92 -6.94 -8.06
CA LYS A 15 -0.38 -7.22 -9.40
C LYS A 15 0.44 -6.05 -9.94
N VAL A 16 -0.02 -4.83 -9.71
CA VAL A 16 0.72 -3.62 -10.07
C VAL A 16 2.07 -3.62 -9.36
N PHE A 17 2.10 -3.78 -8.03
CA PHE A 17 3.35 -3.76 -7.27
C PHE A 17 4.33 -4.86 -7.70
N LYS A 18 3.84 -6.08 -7.98
CA LYS A 18 4.68 -7.14 -8.58
C LYS A 18 5.26 -6.72 -9.92
N GLY A 19 4.45 -6.12 -10.80
CA GLY A 19 4.85 -5.71 -12.15
C GLY A 19 5.78 -4.49 -12.20
N ILE A 20 5.69 -3.58 -11.24
CA ILE A 20 6.50 -2.34 -11.21
C ILE A 20 7.72 -2.43 -10.30
N THR A 21 8.13 -3.62 -9.87
CA THR A 21 9.22 -3.83 -8.89
C THR A 21 10.50 -3.06 -9.22
N GLU A 22 10.93 -3.05 -10.49
CA GLU A 22 12.10 -2.29 -10.92
C GLU A 22 11.90 -0.76 -10.82
N SER A 23 10.71 -0.27 -11.17
CA SER A 23 10.35 1.14 -11.07
C SER A 23 10.30 1.64 -9.62
N LEU A 24 9.98 0.76 -8.66
CA LEU A 24 9.96 1.08 -7.22
C LEU A 24 11.33 1.55 -6.69
N LYS A 25 12.43 1.25 -7.39
CA LYS A 25 13.76 1.75 -7.04
C LYS A 25 13.88 3.28 -7.18
N ASN A 26 13.11 3.87 -8.10
CA ASN A 26 13.20 5.28 -8.48
C ASN A 26 12.00 6.14 -8.02
N ILE A 27 11.16 5.59 -7.16
CA ILE A 27 9.96 6.24 -6.61
C ILE A 27 10.19 6.58 -5.15
N ALA A 28 9.96 7.84 -4.76
CA ALA A 28 10.09 8.28 -3.37
C ALA A 28 8.79 8.07 -2.56
N TYR A 29 7.64 8.39 -3.16
CA TYR A 29 6.34 8.34 -2.50
C TYR A 29 5.32 7.57 -3.35
N ILE A 30 4.47 6.78 -2.71
CA ILE A 30 3.33 6.11 -3.34
C ILE A 30 2.08 6.38 -2.51
N VAL A 31 1.01 6.83 -3.14
CA VAL A 31 -0.32 6.92 -2.50
C VAL A 31 -1.26 5.99 -3.23
N PHE A 32 -1.98 5.15 -2.49
CA PHE A 32 -2.94 4.21 -3.08
C PHE A 32 -4.14 3.96 -2.19
N GLU A 33 -5.26 3.63 -2.84
CA GLU A 33 -6.46 3.13 -2.18
C GLU A 33 -6.26 1.64 -1.84
N TYR A 34 -6.32 1.31 -0.56
CA TYR A 34 -6.21 -0.06 -0.08
C TYR A 34 -7.61 -0.60 0.25
N CYS A 35 -8.10 -1.49 -0.62
CA CYS A 35 -9.38 -2.18 -0.46
C CYS A 35 -9.17 -3.70 -0.49
N PRO A 36 -8.98 -4.37 0.66
CA PRO A 36 -8.67 -5.81 0.74
C PRO A 36 -9.71 -6.69 0.04
N ILE A 37 -10.98 -6.36 0.18
CA ILE A 37 -12.08 -7.13 -0.43
C ILE A 37 -12.02 -7.05 -1.97
N ALA A 38 -11.62 -5.90 -2.53
CA ALA A 38 -11.44 -5.74 -3.96
C ALA A 38 -10.25 -6.56 -4.48
N ILE A 39 -9.13 -6.57 -3.74
CA ILE A 39 -7.94 -7.38 -4.07
C ILE A 39 -8.31 -8.87 -4.16
N ILE A 40 -8.99 -9.39 -3.14
CA ILE A 40 -9.41 -10.80 -3.14
C ILE A 40 -10.34 -11.11 -4.32
N LYS A 41 -11.34 -10.24 -4.57
CA LYS A 41 -12.36 -10.50 -5.59
C LYS A 41 -11.85 -10.34 -7.03
N ARG A 42 -10.98 -9.36 -7.29
CA ARG A 42 -10.58 -8.99 -8.66
C ARG A 42 -9.24 -9.60 -9.06
N SER A 43 -8.21 -9.47 -8.23
CA SER A 43 -6.89 -10.02 -8.56
C SER A 43 -6.69 -11.45 -8.07
N LYS A 44 -7.55 -11.94 -7.15
CA LYS A 44 -7.41 -13.25 -6.48
C LYS A 44 -6.09 -13.38 -5.71
N GLU A 45 -5.61 -12.25 -5.18
CA GLU A 45 -4.34 -12.16 -4.46
C GLU A 45 -4.59 -12.03 -2.95
N ASN A 46 -3.56 -12.33 -2.15
CA ASN A 46 -3.58 -12.05 -0.72
C ASN A 46 -3.29 -10.54 -0.48
N PRO A 47 -4.20 -9.77 0.14
CA PRO A 47 -3.98 -8.34 0.43
C PRO A 47 -2.74 -8.06 1.29
N PHE A 48 -2.34 -9.00 2.15
CA PHE A 48 -1.14 -8.84 2.99
C PHE A 48 0.15 -8.71 2.20
N LEU A 49 0.20 -9.22 0.96
CA LEU A 49 1.37 -9.10 0.09
C LEU A 49 1.74 -7.65 -0.21
N ILE A 50 0.80 -6.71 -0.12
CA ILE A 50 1.09 -5.27 -0.25
C ILE A 50 2.18 -4.85 0.75
N PHE A 51 2.02 -5.22 2.02
CA PHE A 51 2.96 -4.83 3.07
C PHE A 51 4.33 -5.45 2.83
N GLU A 52 4.37 -6.73 2.48
CA GLU A 52 5.61 -7.46 2.19
C GLU A 52 6.35 -6.85 0.99
N LEU A 53 5.65 -6.67 -0.14
CA LEU A 53 6.23 -6.12 -1.37
C LEU A 53 6.82 -4.73 -1.13
N LEU A 54 6.09 -3.84 -0.47
CA LEU A 54 6.54 -2.48 -0.20
C LEU A 54 7.67 -2.44 0.85
N SER A 55 7.56 -3.23 1.92
CA SER A 55 8.60 -3.32 2.95
C SER A 55 9.92 -3.85 2.39
N ASN A 56 9.86 -4.89 1.54
CA ASN A 56 11.03 -5.45 0.85
C ASN A 56 11.64 -4.44 -0.14
N ASN A 57 10.85 -3.50 -0.65
CA ASN A 57 11.32 -2.40 -1.49
C ASN A 57 11.69 -1.13 -0.69
N SER A 58 11.95 -1.27 0.62
CA SER A 58 12.38 -0.21 1.53
C SER A 58 11.38 0.94 1.66
N PHE A 59 10.09 0.63 1.63
CA PHE A 59 9.03 1.59 1.97
C PHE A 59 8.52 1.35 3.39
N ASP A 60 8.20 2.45 4.07
CA ASP A 60 7.39 2.46 5.28
C ASP A 60 5.95 2.88 4.93
N LEU A 61 4.97 2.22 5.51
CA LEU A 61 3.55 2.46 5.22
C LEU A 61 2.92 3.33 6.31
N TYR A 62 2.10 4.28 5.87
CA TYR A 62 1.37 5.21 6.72
C TYR A 62 -0.10 5.22 6.31
N LEU A 63 -0.98 5.01 7.29
CA LEU A 63 -2.40 5.26 7.13
C LEU A 63 -2.64 6.77 7.07
N ILE A 64 -3.39 7.22 6.06
CA ILE A 64 -3.89 8.58 5.97
C ILE A 64 -5.27 8.61 6.64
N ASN A 65 -5.41 9.31 7.76
CA ASN A 65 -6.69 9.47 8.44
C ASN A 65 -6.85 10.89 8.99
N ASP A 66 -7.92 11.60 8.60
CA ASP A 66 -8.28 12.93 9.11
C ASP A 66 -7.11 13.93 9.17
N GLY A 67 -6.34 14.02 8.08
CA GLY A 67 -5.18 14.93 7.99
C GLY A 67 -3.96 14.49 8.80
N ARG A 68 -3.97 13.31 9.41
CA ARG A 68 -2.84 12.73 10.15
C ARG A 68 -2.29 11.50 9.43
N LEU A 69 -0.98 11.30 9.60
CA LEU A 69 -0.27 10.11 9.15
C LEU A 69 0.04 9.23 10.37
N ARG A 70 -0.41 7.96 10.32
CA ARG A 70 -0.05 6.96 11.33
C ARG A 70 0.77 5.85 10.68
N LYS A 71 2.03 5.70 11.10
CA LYS A 71 2.88 4.60 10.65
C LYS A 71 2.22 3.25 10.99
N LEU A 72 2.28 2.31 10.06
CA LEU A 72 1.77 0.95 10.23
C LEU A 72 2.96 0.01 10.34
N ASP A 73 3.08 -0.70 11.45
CA ASP A 73 3.88 -1.93 11.48
C ASP A 73 3.07 -3.11 10.91
N ILE A 74 3.67 -4.30 10.89
CA ILE A 74 3.02 -5.50 10.34
C ILE A 74 1.76 -5.91 11.13
N ASN A 75 1.76 -5.72 12.45
CA ASN A 75 0.64 -6.06 13.31
C ASN A 75 -0.52 -5.07 13.12
N ASP A 76 -0.19 -3.77 13.04
CA ASP A 76 -1.12 -2.70 12.70
C ASP A 76 -1.76 -2.92 11.32
N PHE A 77 -0.95 -3.25 10.32
CA PHE A 77 -1.43 -3.53 8.97
C PHE A 77 -2.35 -4.74 8.93
N GLY A 78 -2.04 -5.79 9.70
CA GLY A 78 -2.91 -6.96 9.82
C GLY A 78 -4.25 -6.66 10.47
N LYS A 79 -4.24 -5.94 11.61
CA LYS A 79 -5.47 -5.49 12.27
C LYS A 79 -6.33 -4.62 11.35
N LEU A 80 -5.70 -3.69 10.62
CA LEU A 80 -6.36 -2.85 9.63
C LEU A 80 -7.01 -3.70 8.53
N THR A 81 -6.25 -4.65 7.96
CA THR A 81 -6.73 -5.53 6.88
C THR A 81 -7.95 -6.34 7.34
N SER A 82 -7.91 -6.95 8.52
CA SER A 82 -9.05 -7.68 9.08
C SER A 82 -10.27 -6.79 9.26
N LYS A 83 -10.10 -5.58 9.81
CA LYS A 83 -11.20 -4.61 9.99
C LYS A 83 -11.86 -4.25 8.66
N LEU A 84 -11.06 -3.95 7.63
CA LEU A 84 -11.55 -3.57 6.31
C LEU A 84 -12.27 -4.73 5.59
N LEU A 85 -11.81 -5.97 5.79
CA LEU A 85 -12.49 -7.16 5.25
C LEU A 85 -13.89 -7.34 5.87
N ILE A 86 -14.01 -7.17 7.18
CA ILE A 86 -15.30 -7.27 7.90
C ILE A 86 -16.26 -6.18 7.43
N ASN A 87 -15.77 -4.94 7.37
CA ASN A 87 -16.59 -3.78 7.02
C ASN A 87 -16.81 -3.59 5.52
N LYS A 88 -16.09 -4.35 4.67
CA LYS A 88 -16.07 -4.20 3.21
C LYS A 88 -15.73 -2.78 2.78
N ASP A 89 -14.71 -2.21 3.40
CA ASP A 89 -14.32 -0.80 3.30
C ASP A 89 -12.90 -0.63 2.73
N PHE A 90 -12.49 0.61 2.49
CA PHE A 90 -11.19 0.99 1.99
C PHE A 90 -10.56 2.14 2.78
N VAL A 91 -9.26 2.33 2.62
CA VAL A 91 -8.51 3.46 3.18
C VAL A 91 -7.44 3.94 2.22
N ASN A 92 -6.93 5.16 2.41
CA ASN A 92 -5.76 5.63 1.69
C ASN A 92 -4.48 5.33 2.48
N ILE A 93 -3.47 4.79 1.80
CA ILE A 93 -2.15 4.51 2.35
C ILE A 93 -1.12 5.34 1.60
N LEU A 94 -0.22 5.98 2.36
CA LEU A 94 1.00 6.60 1.88
C LEU A 94 2.17 5.65 2.19
N ALA A 95 2.91 5.23 1.17
CA ALA A 95 4.18 4.54 1.31
C ALA A 95 5.33 5.52 1.05
N ILE A 96 6.29 5.59 1.98
CA ILE A 96 7.44 6.50 1.92
C ILE A 96 8.72 5.67 1.86
N LYS A 97 9.57 5.91 0.86
CA LYS A 97 10.88 5.27 0.75
C LYS A 97 11.76 5.70 1.93
N ARG A 98 12.36 4.76 2.67
CA ARG A 98 13.15 5.04 3.90
C ARG A 98 14.31 6.02 3.70
N ASN A 99 14.87 6.07 2.49
CA ASN A 99 15.99 6.94 2.14
C ASN A 99 15.57 8.05 1.16
N ALA A 100 14.29 8.41 1.08
CA ALA A 100 13.88 9.59 0.31
C ALA A 100 14.53 10.84 0.95
N GLN A 101 15.48 11.45 0.25
CA GLN A 101 16.00 12.77 0.62
C GLN A 101 15.01 13.84 0.14
N PHE A 102 14.79 14.84 0.99
CA PHE A 102 13.96 16.02 0.72
C PHE A 102 14.72 17.07 -0.09
#